data_AF-A0AA49JDI1-F1
#
_entry.id   AF-A0AA49JDI1-F1
#
_cell.length_a   1.000
_cell.length_b   1.000
_cell.length_c   1.000
_cell.angle_alpha   90.00
_cell.angle_beta   90.00
_cell.angle_gamma   90.00
#
_symmetry.space_group_name_H-M   'P 1'
#
loop_
_entity.id
_entity.type
_entity.pdbx_description
1 polymer ?
#
loop_
_entity_poly.entity_id
_entity_poly.type
_entity_poly.pdbx_seq_one_letter_code
_entity_poly.pdbx_strand_id
1 'polypeptide(L)'
;MLVQYQPFLHITLADAQIIVEERTRFFKNLQFPVLIRNSKIKSIDKAARDYLFDTNYGLKNIKAIGFIENTRVDQIIIRMIFYRHTPKIPHRSFRNEPDALAWLQHYR
;
A
#
# COMPACT_ATOMS: atom_id res chain seq x y z
N MET A 1 -7.45 -23.12 16.88
CA MET A 1 -7.39 -21.76 17.46
C MET A 1 -7.60 -20.76 16.34
N LEU A 2 -8.72 -20.04 16.34
CA LEU A 2 -9.08 -19.11 15.27
C LEU A 2 -8.78 -17.68 15.75
N VAL A 3 -7.69 -17.09 15.27
CA VAL A 3 -7.33 -15.70 15.58
C VAL A 3 -7.96 -14.82 14.50
N GLN A 4 -9.05 -14.15 14.84
CA GLN A 4 -9.72 -13.19 13.95
C GLN A 4 -9.35 -11.77 14.39
N TYR A 5 -8.49 -11.12 13.62
CA TYR A 5 -8.13 -9.70 13.84
C TYR A 5 -9.36 -8.79 13.66
N GLN A 6 -9.51 -7.79 14.53
CA GLN A 6 -10.62 -6.84 14.48
C GLN A 6 -10.71 -6.15 13.11
N PRO A 7 -11.87 -6.16 12.45
CA PRO A 7 -12.12 -5.26 11.34
C PRO A 7 -12.08 -3.80 11.83
N PHE A 8 -11.85 -2.85 10.92
CA PHE A 8 -11.84 -1.40 11.15
C PHE A 8 -10.53 -0.77 11.65
N LEU A 9 -9.40 -1.20 11.08
CA LEU A 9 -8.10 -0.60 11.39
C LEU A 9 -8.07 0.87 10.95
N HIS A 10 -7.71 1.76 11.88
CA HIS A 10 -7.33 3.13 11.59
C HIS A 10 -5.81 3.23 11.63
N ILE A 11 -5.20 3.66 10.53
CA ILE A 11 -3.74 3.76 10.43
C ILE A 11 -3.31 5.19 10.81
N THR A 12 -2.60 5.29 11.94
CA THR A 12 -1.97 6.53 12.41
C THR A 12 -0.61 6.75 11.76
N LEU A 13 0.00 7.93 11.98
CA LEU A 13 1.37 8.19 11.50
C LEU A 13 2.38 7.20 12.11
N ALA A 14 2.22 6.86 13.39
CA ALA A 14 3.10 5.90 14.06
C ALA A 14 3.00 4.51 13.41
N ASP A 15 1.78 4.06 13.10
CA ASP A 15 1.57 2.79 12.39
C ASP A 15 2.23 2.81 11.00
N ALA A 16 2.09 3.93 10.26
CA ALA A 16 2.74 4.10 8.97
C ALA A 16 4.27 4.01 9.06
N GLN A 17 4.88 4.62 10.08
CA GLN A 17 6.32 4.55 10.32
C GLN A 17 6.78 3.12 10.58
N ILE A 18 6.06 2.39 11.44
CA ILE A 18 6.35 0.98 11.73
C ILE A 18 6.22 0.12 10.46
N ILE A 19 5.16 0.31 9.66
CA ILE A 19 4.95 -0.42 8.40
C ILE A 19 6.13 -0.20 7.44
N VAL A 20 6.57 1.05 7.26
CA VAL A 20 7.68 1.39 6.37
C VAL A 20 9.00 0.84 6.88
N GLU A 21 9.24 0.90 8.18
CA GLU A 21 10.46 0.37 8.80
C GLU A 21 10.55 -1.14 8.62
N GLU A 22 9.52 -1.89 9.03
CA GLU A 22 9.50 -3.34 8.93
C GLU A 22 9.59 -3.81 7.47
N ARG A 23 8.86 -3.15 6.55
CA ARG A 23 8.98 -3.44 5.11
C ARG A 23 10.40 -3.17 4.59
N THR A 24 11.01 -2.04 4.93
CA THR A 24 12.35 -1.69 4.45
C THR A 24 13.40 -2.64 5.03
N ARG A 25 13.25 -3.04 6.30
CA ARG A 25 14.09 -4.07 6.94
C ARG A 25 13.97 -5.41 6.23
N PHE A 26 12.74 -5.81 5.88
CA PHE A 26 12.49 -7.04 5.11
C PHE A 26 13.10 -6.97 3.69
N PHE A 27 12.97 -5.83 3.01
CA PHE A 27 13.50 -5.63 1.65
C PHE A 27 15.02 -5.52 1.61
N LYS A 28 15.65 -5.05 2.69
CA LYS A 28 17.07 -4.70 2.74
C LYS A 28 17.42 -3.72 1.62
N ASN A 29 18.29 -4.13 0.69
CA ASN A 29 18.70 -3.34 -0.48
C ASN A 29 18.06 -3.82 -1.78
N LEU A 30 17.12 -4.77 -1.72
CA LEU A 30 16.40 -5.27 -2.87
C LEU A 30 15.14 -4.45 -3.10
N GLN A 31 14.74 -4.33 -4.37
CA GLN A 31 13.52 -3.64 -4.73
C GLN A 31 12.48 -4.63 -5.24
N PHE A 32 11.24 -4.49 -4.76
CA PHE A 32 10.16 -5.43 -5.09
C PHE A 32 8.91 -4.69 -5.60
N PRO A 33 8.14 -5.31 -6.51
CA PRO A 33 6.76 -4.91 -6.72
C PRO A 33 5.91 -5.30 -5.50
N VAL A 34 4.96 -4.45 -5.12
CA VAL A 34 4.14 -4.62 -3.92
C VAL A 34 2.67 -4.74 -4.29
N LEU A 35 1.99 -5.74 -3.74
CA LEU A 35 0.54 -5.88 -3.77
C LEU A 35 -0.05 -5.38 -2.45
N ILE A 36 -0.97 -4.42 -2.51
CA ILE A 36 -1.65 -3.86 -1.34
C ILE A 36 -3.11 -4.33 -1.31
N ARG A 37 -3.51 -4.92 -0.18
CA ARG A 37 -4.89 -5.34 0.10
C ARG A 37 -5.40 -4.60 1.33
N ASN A 38 -6.34 -3.68 1.11
CA ASN A 38 -6.79 -2.73 2.13
C ASN A 38 -8.13 -3.11 2.78
N SER A 39 -8.66 -4.31 2.52
CA SER A 39 -10.03 -4.72 2.87
C SER A 39 -10.40 -4.72 4.37
N LYS A 40 -9.49 -4.32 5.26
CA LYS A 40 -9.73 -4.18 6.71
C LYS A 40 -9.49 -2.75 7.24
N ILE A 41 -9.04 -1.82 6.39
CA ILE A 41 -8.74 -0.44 6.76
C ILE A 41 -10.03 0.39 6.70
N LYS A 42 -10.34 1.10 7.79
CA LYS A 42 -11.48 2.04 7.85
C LYS A 42 -11.06 3.44 7.44
N SER A 43 -9.88 3.88 7.86
CA SER A 43 -9.34 5.19 7.56
C SER A 43 -7.83 5.22 7.81
N ILE A 44 -7.18 6.23 7.24
CA ILE A 44 -5.75 6.50 7.41
C ILE A 44 -5.64 7.99 7.70
N ASP A 45 -4.79 8.38 8.65
CA ASP A 45 -4.47 9.78 8.87
C ASP A 45 -3.89 10.43 7.62
N LYS A 46 -4.11 11.74 7.45
CA LYS A 46 -3.49 12.47 6.34
C LYS A 46 -1.96 12.33 6.39
N ALA A 47 -1.36 12.57 7.56
CA ALA A 47 0.09 12.45 7.75
C ALA A 47 0.60 11.02 7.50
N ALA A 48 -0.17 10.01 7.89
CA ALA A 48 0.15 8.62 7.61
C ALA A 48 0.15 8.31 6.11
N ARG A 49 -0.86 8.77 5.36
CA ARG A 49 -0.87 8.64 3.89
C ARG A 49 0.31 9.38 3.26
N ASP A 50 0.55 10.63 3.68
CA ASP A 50 1.66 11.42 3.14
C ASP A 50 3.00 10.70 3.36
N TYR A 51 3.20 10.10 4.55
CA TYR A 51 4.39 9.34 4.87
C TYR A 51 4.52 8.03 4.07
N LEU A 52 3.44 7.23 3.99
CA LEU A 52 3.42 5.96 3.25
C LEU A 52 3.71 6.13 1.75
N PHE A 53 3.31 7.26 1.18
CA PHE A 53 3.44 7.54 -0.25
C PHE A 53 4.50 8.60 -0.58
N ASP A 54 5.32 8.98 0.39
CA ASP A 54 6.50 9.81 0.16
C ASP A 54 7.54 9.03 -0.66
N THR A 55 8.10 9.64 -1.70
CA THR A 55 9.04 8.98 -2.63
C THR A 55 10.40 8.68 -1.97
N ASN A 56 10.83 9.48 -1.00
CA ASN A 56 12.13 9.34 -0.36
C ASN A 56 12.10 8.32 0.80
N TYR A 57 10.94 8.12 1.42
CA TYR A 57 10.79 7.24 2.58
C TYR A 57 9.76 6.12 2.35
N GLY A 58 8.48 6.49 2.21
CA GLY A 58 7.36 5.56 2.15
C GLY A 58 7.44 4.57 0.99
N LEU A 59 7.90 5.03 -0.17
CA LEU A 59 8.01 4.23 -1.40
C LEU A 59 9.41 3.66 -1.64
N LYS A 60 10.34 3.83 -0.70
CA LYS A 60 11.70 3.31 -0.82
C LYS A 60 11.68 1.81 -1.10
N ASN A 61 12.46 1.40 -2.10
CA ASN A 61 12.62 0.01 -2.57
C ASN A 61 11.34 -0.62 -3.14
N ILE A 62 10.36 0.17 -3.59
CA ILE A 62 9.16 -0.32 -4.27
C ILE A 62 9.27 -0.02 -5.77
N LYS A 63 9.19 -1.06 -6.63
CA LYS A 63 9.25 -0.91 -8.09
C LYS A 63 7.90 -0.57 -8.73
N ALA A 64 6.83 -1.13 -8.19
CA ALA A 64 5.47 -0.92 -8.65
C ALA A 64 4.46 -1.25 -7.53
N ILE A 65 3.26 -0.69 -7.61
CA ILE A 65 2.18 -0.97 -6.65
C ILE A 65 0.91 -1.43 -7.36
N GLY A 66 0.43 -2.62 -6.98
CA GLY A 66 -0.90 -3.11 -7.33
C GLY A 66 -1.83 -2.93 -6.15
N PHE A 67 -2.99 -2.31 -6.35
CA PHE A 67 -4.02 -2.18 -5.32
C PHE A 67 -5.20 -3.09 -5.60
N ILE A 68 -5.69 -3.81 -4.58
CA ILE A 68 -6.96 -4.52 -4.67
C ILE A 68 -8.09 -3.63 -4.15
N GLU A 69 -9.02 -3.27 -5.04
CA GLU A 69 -10.20 -2.46 -4.76
C GLU A 69 -11.40 -3.36 -4.42
N ASN A 70 -11.58 -3.69 -3.14
CA ASN A 70 -12.72 -4.48 -2.69
C ASN A 70 -13.82 -3.64 -2.04
N THR A 71 -13.46 -2.47 -1.52
CA THR A 71 -14.39 -1.60 -0.78
C THR A 71 -14.42 -0.18 -1.32
N ARG A 72 -15.48 0.56 -0.97
CA ARG A 72 -15.59 1.99 -1.29
C ARG A 72 -14.49 2.81 -0.59
N VAL A 73 -14.04 2.37 0.58
CA VAL A 73 -12.93 2.98 1.32
C VAL A 73 -11.62 2.79 0.55
N ASP A 74 -11.37 1.60 0.00
CA ASP A 74 -10.18 1.33 -0.83
C ASP A 74 -10.12 2.29 -2.02
N GLN A 75 -11.24 2.44 -2.74
CA GLN A 75 -11.33 3.35 -3.88
C GLN A 75 -11.01 4.81 -3.51
N ILE A 76 -11.49 5.28 -2.35
CA ILE A 76 -11.22 6.65 -1.87
C ILE A 76 -9.73 6.81 -1.54
N ILE A 77 -9.16 5.85 -0.80
CA ILE A 77 -7.74 5.87 -0.44
C ILE A 77 -6.87 5.86 -1.70
N ILE A 78 -7.15 4.97 -2.64
CA ILE A 78 -6.41 4.84 -3.90
C ILE A 78 -6.50 6.13 -4.72
N ARG A 79 -7.69 6.72 -4.86
CA ARG A 79 -7.86 8.01 -5.54
C ARG A 79 -7.07 9.12 -4.88
N MET A 80 -7.05 9.20 -3.54
CA MET A 80 -6.26 10.19 -2.82
C MET A 80 -4.77 10.04 -3.10
N ILE A 81 -4.27 8.79 -3.15
CA ILE A 81 -2.87 8.48 -3.46
C ILE A 81 -2.53 8.91 -4.89
N PHE A 82 -3.33 8.47 -5.87
CA PHE A 82 -3.08 8.72 -7.29
C PHE A 82 -3.16 10.21 -7.63
N TYR A 83 -4.08 10.95 -7.00
CA TYR A 83 -4.29 12.37 -7.28
C TYR A 83 -3.28 13.28 -6.57
N ARG A 84 -2.92 13.01 -5.30
CA ARG A 84 -2.07 13.93 -4.51
C ARG A 84 -0.59 13.66 -4.63
N HIS A 85 -0.18 12.40 -4.74
CA HIS A 85 1.23 12.03 -4.67
C HIS A 85 1.82 11.71 -6.04
N THR A 86 0.99 11.61 -7.09
CA THR A 86 1.34 11.12 -8.44
C THR A 86 2.59 10.25 -8.39
N PRO A 87 2.52 9.08 -7.72
CA PRO A 87 3.72 8.33 -7.36
C PRO A 87 4.56 8.14 -8.62
N LYS A 88 5.85 8.50 -8.57
CA LYS A 88 6.79 8.34 -9.71
C LYS A 88 7.04 6.87 -10.09
N ILE A 89 6.36 5.94 -9.41
CA ILE A 89 6.43 4.52 -9.65
C ILE A 89 5.12 4.03 -10.30
N PRO A 90 5.20 3.05 -11.22
CA PRO A 90 4.04 2.41 -11.81
C PRO A 90 3.05 1.95 -10.73
N HIS A 91 1.78 2.31 -10.91
CA HIS A 91 0.73 1.89 -9.99
C HIS A 91 -0.57 1.63 -10.74
N ARG A 92 -1.34 0.65 -10.28
CA ARG A 92 -2.63 0.29 -10.87
C ARG A 92 -3.53 -0.36 -9.83
N SER A 93 -4.84 -0.19 -9.99
CA SER A 93 -5.83 -0.90 -9.19
C SER A 93 -6.51 -2.03 -9.96
N PHE A 94 -6.93 -3.04 -9.23
CA PHE A 94 -7.48 -4.30 -9.72
C PHE A 94 -8.65 -4.74 -8.86
N ARG A 95 -9.58 -5.50 -9.45
CA ARG A 95 -10.71 -6.11 -8.73
C ARG A 95 -10.40 -7.49 -8.18
N ASN A 96 -9.34 -8.13 -8.67
CA ASN A 96 -8.92 -9.45 -8.22
C ASN A 96 -7.39 -9.52 -8.15
N GLU A 97 -6.93 -10.42 -7.28
CA GLU A 97 -5.52 -10.64 -7.01
C GLU A 97 -4.74 -11.29 -8.16
N PRO A 98 -5.27 -12.31 -8.87
CA PRO A 98 -4.57 -12.90 -10.01
C PRO A 98 -4.14 -11.88 -11.07
N ASP A 99 -5.01 -10.96 -11.47
CA ASP A 99 -4.69 -9.93 -12.47
C ASP A 99 -3.64 -8.95 -11.96
N ALA A 100 -3.73 -8.58 -10.68
CA ALA A 100 -2.76 -7.70 -10.06
C ALA A 100 -1.37 -8.33 -10.01
N LEU A 101 -1.30 -9.61 -9.63
CA LEU A 101 -0.05 -10.37 -9.59
C LEU A 101 0.55 -10.54 -10.98
N ALA A 102 -0.26 -10.88 -11.99
CA ALA A 102 0.20 -10.98 -13.37
C ALA A 102 0.81 -9.66 -13.87
N TRP A 103 0.19 -8.52 -13.55
CA TRP A 103 0.74 -7.21 -13.89
C TRP A 103 2.03 -6.90 -13.13
N LEU A 104 2.09 -7.19 -11.82
CA LEU A 104 3.27 -6.95 -10.98
C LEU A 104 4.49 -7.79 -11.38
N GLN A 105 4.30 -8.95 -12.03
CA GLN A 105 5.39 -9.79 -12.51
C GLN A 105 6.28 -9.08 -13.54
N HIS A 106 5.74 -8.12 -14.31
CA HIS A 106 6.53 -7.31 -15.24
C HIS A 106 7.51 -6.36 -14.54
N TYR A 107 7.42 -6.23 -13.22
CA TYR A 107 8.24 -5.33 -12.39
C TYR A 107 9.05 -6.09 -11.32
N ARG A 108 9.22 -7.41 -11.45
CA ARG A 108 10.07 -8.19 -10.54
C ARG A 108 11.54 -7.77 -10.58
#